data_AF-A0A375CQD3-F1
#
_entry.id   AF-A0A375CQD3-F1
#
_cell.length_a   1.000
_cell.length_b   1.000
_cell.length_c   1.000
_cell.angle_alpha   90.00
_cell.angle_beta   90.00
_cell.angle_gamma   90.00
#
_symmetry.space_group_name_H-M   'P 1'
#
loop_
_entity.id
_entity.type
_entity.pdbx_description
1 polymer ?
#
loop_
_entity_poly.entity_id
_entity_poly.type
_entity_poly.pdbx_seq_one_letter_code
_entity_poly.pdbx_strand_id
1 'polypeptide(L)'
;MNAHAPLPTDALLASFSDRVALIRQYANEAESADFASKWLDVLERCATWFSSMPLRPGEHAEAGGAFRATVEAAYFAMRLSGAQKFAADQTSERRRQLEPQYLYALFLAACCSRLDEPCRHFQFHRDSDGIEWIPAIHGAFGPWLGGGTYGVTRRETALPVERMRTALLAREILGAERLAGFDGQVLADLFGAINPEQRPSGLETLLHKVVRQAIDTVTQFEVKARRAAFAPDTTPTPKADLLSAAADATAQAKPPVTTAIVPAAATAPVNSHAPTEALTPVAPPSPPQPAAPATVKAPRDAGPSAVQLDGSRSLRPEQAADPFKEALAGASNLMREFFRALAQDVAAGKVKVSWVDDRLAISKRMLSNYGIASETLIENLRKFQLLYKIVGQDILLVDKVANLIATRPESAGNEVGA
;
A
#
# COMPACT_ATOMS: atom_id res chain seq x y z
N MET A 1 30.93 13.57 -10.83
CA MET A 1 29.72 12.74 -10.69
C MET A 1 30.18 11.33 -10.39
N ASN A 2 29.65 10.68 -9.34
CA ASN A 2 29.97 9.27 -9.09
C ASN A 2 29.20 8.44 -10.12
N ALA A 3 29.91 7.70 -10.97
CA ALA A 3 29.29 6.82 -11.95
C ALA A 3 28.72 5.59 -11.22
N HIS A 4 27.45 5.28 -11.48
CA HIS A 4 26.78 4.10 -10.94
C HIS A 4 26.70 3.01 -12.01
N ALA A 5 26.86 1.76 -11.58
CA ALA A 5 26.77 0.60 -12.47
C ALA A 5 25.42 -0.12 -12.31
N PRO A 6 24.87 -0.72 -13.39
CA PRO A 6 23.71 -1.59 -13.30
C PRO A 6 24.05 -2.87 -12.52
N LEU A 7 23.04 -3.44 -11.85
CA LEU A 7 23.13 -4.77 -11.27
C LEU A 7 22.36 -5.74 -12.18
N PRO A 8 22.94 -6.91 -12.49
CA PRO A 8 22.27 -7.89 -13.34
C PRO A 8 21.17 -8.62 -12.55
N THR A 9 20.16 -9.07 -13.27
CA THR A 9 18.92 -9.66 -12.71
C THR A 9 19.19 -10.88 -11.82
N ASP A 10 20.11 -11.75 -12.24
CA ASP A 10 20.53 -12.94 -11.51
C ASP A 10 21.19 -12.60 -10.17
N ALA A 11 22.09 -11.61 -10.13
CA ALA A 11 22.74 -11.16 -8.90
C ALA A 11 21.73 -10.53 -7.92
N LEU A 12 20.78 -9.74 -8.42
CA LEU A 12 19.71 -9.18 -7.61
C LEU A 12 18.84 -10.28 -6.99
N LEU A 13 18.41 -11.26 -7.79
CA LEU A 13 17.59 -12.36 -7.30
C LEU A 13 18.35 -13.24 -6.31
N ALA A 14 19.61 -13.55 -6.57
CA ALA A 14 20.46 -14.32 -5.67
C ALA A 14 20.58 -13.66 -4.29
N SER A 15 20.71 -12.32 -4.26
CA SER A 15 20.80 -11.52 -3.04
C SER A 15 19.56 -11.60 -2.15
N PHE A 16 18.41 -12.01 -2.69
CA PHE A 16 17.14 -12.14 -1.96
C PHE A 16 16.55 -13.56 -2.04
N SER A 17 17.37 -14.57 -2.35
CA SER A 17 16.97 -15.96 -2.53
C SER A 17 16.16 -16.53 -1.35
N ASP A 18 16.55 -16.25 -0.10
CA ASP A 18 15.82 -16.67 1.10
C ASP A 18 14.38 -16.12 1.12
N ARG A 19 14.22 -14.86 0.74
CA ARG A 19 12.92 -14.18 0.69
C ARG A 19 12.06 -14.73 -0.45
N VAL A 20 12.67 -15.03 -1.59
CA VAL A 20 12.02 -15.69 -2.74
C VAL A 20 11.57 -17.11 -2.37
N ALA A 21 12.38 -17.85 -1.62
CA ALA A 21 12.01 -19.18 -1.11
C ALA A 21 10.79 -19.11 -0.18
N LEU A 22 10.69 -18.07 0.67
CA LEU A 22 9.50 -17.84 1.49
C LEU A 22 8.27 -17.48 0.65
N ILE A 23 8.41 -16.64 -0.38
CA ILE A 23 7.31 -16.34 -1.33
C ILE A 23 6.81 -17.64 -1.97
N ARG A 24 7.73 -18.52 -2.39
CA ARG A 24 7.39 -19.83 -2.96
C ARG A 24 6.55 -20.70 -2.02
N GLN A 25 6.88 -20.71 -0.73
CA GLN A 25 6.09 -21.45 0.27
C GLN A 25 4.63 -20.96 0.32
N TYR A 26 4.41 -19.65 0.27
CA TYR A 26 3.07 -19.08 0.28
C TYR A 26 2.34 -19.20 -1.06
N ALA A 27 3.05 -19.18 -2.19
CA ALA A 27 2.47 -19.39 -3.51
C ALA A 27 1.85 -20.79 -3.65
N ASN A 28 2.38 -21.78 -2.92
CA ASN A 28 1.86 -23.14 -2.83
C ASN A 28 1.65 -23.82 -4.20
N GLU A 29 2.52 -23.51 -5.16
CA GLU A 29 2.56 -24.19 -6.45
C GLU A 29 3.16 -25.59 -6.26
N ALA A 30 2.52 -26.61 -6.86
CA ALA A 30 2.97 -27.99 -6.74
C ALA A 30 4.31 -28.21 -7.47
N GLU A 31 4.46 -27.62 -8.65
CA GLU A 31 5.64 -27.79 -9.49
C GLU A 31 6.57 -26.58 -9.45
N SER A 32 7.87 -26.84 -9.46
CA SER A 32 8.89 -25.78 -9.56
C SER A 32 8.74 -24.94 -10.83
N ALA A 33 8.32 -25.56 -11.94
CA ALA A 33 8.15 -24.91 -13.23
C ALA A 33 6.98 -23.90 -13.23
N ASP A 34 5.90 -24.22 -12.53
CA ASP A 34 4.76 -23.31 -12.34
C ASP A 34 5.16 -22.10 -11.49
N PHE A 35 5.92 -22.34 -10.42
CA PHE A 35 6.47 -21.25 -9.62
C PHE A 35 7.35 -20.33 -10.47
N ALA A 36 8.26 -20.92 -11.26
CA ALA A 36 9.20 -20.17 -12.09
C ALA A 36 8.47 -19.31 -13.15
N SER A 37 7.57 -19.92 -13.92
CA SER A 37 6.87 -19.25 -15.03
C SER A 37 5.86 -18.18 -14.58
N LYS A 38 5.23 -18.35 -13.41
CA LYS A 38 4.23 -17.41 -12.91
C LYS A 38 4.82 -16.35 -11.97
N TRP A 39 5.55 -16.78 -10.95
CA TRP A 39 5.93 -15.92 -9.83
C TRP A 39 7.35 -15.39 -9.98
N LEU A 40 8.31 -16.25 -10.32
CA LEU A 40 9.70 -15.85 -10.49
C LEU A 40 9.87 -14.92 -11.70
N ASP A 41 9.20 -15.20 -12.82
CA ASP A 41 9.20 -14.33 -14.01
C ASP A 41 8.78 -12.88 -13.67
N VAL A 42 7.81 -12.68 -12.77
CA VAL A 42 7.41 -11.34 -12.32
C VAL A 42 8.54 -10.67 -11.54
N LEU A 43 9.23 -11.39 -10.65
CA LEU A 43 10.36 -10.86 -9.91
C LEU A 43 11.55 -10.56 -10.83
N GLU A 44 11.82 -11.40 -11.83
CA GLU A 44 12.83 -11.17 -12.87
C GLU A 44 12.52 -9.90 -13.68
N ARG A 45 11.27 -9.69 -14.06
CA ARG A 45 10.82 -8.45 -14.72
C ARG A 45 10.98 -7.23 -13.82
N CYS A 46 10.66 -7.33 -12.52
CA CYS A 46 10.89 -6.26 -11.56
C CYS A 46 12.39 -5.97 -11.35
N ALA A 47 13.24 -7.00 -11.28
CA ALA A 47 14.69 -6.83 -11.20
C ALA A 47 15.24 -6.14 -12.45
N THR A 48 14.75 -6.53 -13.63
CA THR A 48 15.08 -5.90 -14.92
C THR A 48 14.59 -4.45 -14.98
N TRP A 49 13.41 -4.17 -14.41
CA TRP A 49 12.81 -2.84 -14.35
C TRP A 49 13.65 -1.87 -13.53
N PHE A 50 14.10 -2.28 -12.34
CA PHE A 50 14.84 -1.41 -11.43
C PHE A 50 16.36 -1.45 -11.64
N SER A 51 16.92 -2.59 -12.04
CA SER A 51 18.37 -2.86 -11.98
C SER A 51 18.95 -2.40 -10.63
N SER A 52 19.91 -1.47 -10.63
CA SER A 52 20.55 -0.97 -9.41
C SER A 52 19.88 0.27 -8.80
N MET A 53 18.67 0.65 -9.21
CA MET A 53 17.99 1.85 -8.70
C MET A 53 17.75 1.80 -7.17
N PRO A 54 17.98 2.93 -6.47
CA PRO A 54 17.44 3.14 -5.13
C PRO A 54 15.93 3.37 -5.20
N LEU A 55 15.21 3.13 -4.09
CA LEU A 55 13.78 3.40 -4.02
C LEU A 55 13.49 4.89 -3.78
N ARG A 56 13.95 5.42 -2.65
CA ARG A 56 13.80 6.83 -2.25
C ARG A 56 14.88 7.25 -1.26
N PRO A 57 15.19 8.55 -1.10
CA PRO A 57 16.31 8.98 -0.27
C PRO A 57 16.22 8.56 1.21
N GLY A 58 15.01 8.45 1.73
CA GLY A 58 14.76 8.12 3.13
C GLY A 58 14.58 6.64 3.42
N GLU A 59 14.50 5.76 2.41
CA GLU A 59 14.14 4.35 2.52
C GLU A 59 14.69 3.55 1.33
N HIS A 60 15.41 2.46 1.59
CA HIS A 60 16.04 1.62 0.56
C HIS A 60 16.85 2.47 -0.45
N ALA A 61 17.70 3.35 0.07
CA ALA A 61 18.50 4.31 -0.71
C ALA A 61 19.78 3.69 -1.31
N GLU A 62 20.10 2.45 -0.95
CA GLU A 62 21.20 1.68 -1.51
C GLU A 62 20.96 1.26 -2.96
N ALA A 63 22.04 0.87 -3.65
CA ALA A 63 21.94 0.29 -5.00
C ALA A 63 21.11 -1.01 -4.96
N GLY A 64 20.12 -1.11 -5.84
CA GLY A 64 19.16 -2.22 -5.87
C GLY A 64 18.07 -2.15 -4.78
N GLY A 65 18.04 -1.06 -4.00
CA GLY A 65 17.07 -0.87 -2.92
C GLY A 65 15.61 -0.89 -3.41
N ALA A 66 15.33 -0.41 -4.62
CA ALA A 66 13.99 -0.50 -5.20
C ALA A 66 13.52 -1.95 -5.39
N PHE A 67 14.39 -2.81 -5.92
CA PHE A 67 14.08 -4.23 -6.09
C PHE A 67 13.94 -4.95 -4.74
N ARG A 68 14.85 -4.69 -3.80
CA ARG A 68 14.75 -5.20 -2.42
C ARG A 68 13.38 -4.90 -1.81
N ALA A 69 12.96 -3.64 -1.89
CA ALA A 69 11.69 -3.17 -1.36
C ALA A 69 10.50 -3.88 -2.02
N THR A 70 10.57 -4.17 -3.32
CA THR A 70 9.57 -4.96 -4.05
C THR A 70 9.48 -6.41 -3.56
N VAL A 71 10.60 -7.11 -3.43
CA VAL A 71 10.62 -8.50 -2.92
C VAL A 71 10.12 -8.57 -1.47
N GLU A 72 10.51 -7.61 -0.64
CA GLU A 72 10.01 -7.52 0.74
C GLU A 72 8.50 -7.28 0.81
N ALA A 73 7.96 -6.41 -0.07
CA ALA A 73 6.52 -6.14 -0.16
C ALA A 73 5.74 -7.38 -0.60
N ALA A 74 6.22 -8.07 -1.63
CA ALA A 74 5.64 -9.32 -2.12
C ALA A 74 5.61 -10.38 -1.00
N TYR A 75 6.73 -10.58 -0.29
CA TYR A 75 6.77 -11.48 0.85
C TYR A 75 5.75 -11.12 1.94
N PHE A 76 5.70 -9.85 2.38
CA PHE A 76 4.79 -9.47 3.45
C PHE A 76 3.32 -9.60 3.02
N ALA A 77 2.99 -9.29 1.76
CA ALA A 77 1.66 -9.48 1.22
C ALA A 77 1.27 -10.97 1.24
N MET A 78 2.14 -11.84 0.73
CA MET A 78 1.94 -13.29 0.74
C MET A 78 1.86 -13.88 2.15
N ARG A 79 2.64 -13.37 3.09
CA ARG A 79 2.53 -13.79 4.50
C ARG A 79 1.19 -13.38 5.11
N LEU A 80 0.73 -12.16 4.85
CA LEU A 80 -0.53 -11.65 5.39
C LEU A 80 -1.74 -12.39 4.80
N SER A 81 -1.63 -12.91 3.57
CA SER A 81 -2.71 -13.61 2.88
C SER A 81 -3.18 -14.86 3.62
N GLY A 82 -2.30 -15.55 4.34
CA GLY A 82 -2.63 -16.79 5.06
C GLY A 82 -3.69 -16.64 6.16
N ALA A 83 -3.95 -15.42 6.62
CA ALA A 83 -5.01 -15.12 7.58
C ALA A 83 -6.28 -14.53 6.92
N GLN A 84 -6.29 -14.37 5.59
CA GLN A 84 -7.38 -13.73 4.86
C GLN A 84 -8.24 -14.76 4.15
N LYS A 85 -9.52 -14.43 3.96
CA LYS A 85 -10.46 -15.21 3.16
C LYS A 85 -10.91 -14.35 1.98
N PHE A 86 -10.31 -14.55 0.82
CA PHE A 86 -10.71 -13.86 -0.40
C PHE A 86 -12.05 -14.39 -0.91
N ALA A 87 -12.85 -13.53 -1.55
CA ALA A 87 -14.18 -13.87 -2.07
C ALA A 87 -15.09 -14.55 -1.04
N ALA A 88 -15.09 -14.08 0.21
CA ALA A 88 -15.86 -14.66 1.31
C ALA A 88 -17.39 -14.54 1.14
N ASP A 89 -17.82 -13.57 0.33
CA ASP A 89 -19.20 -13.31 -0.07
C ASP A 89 -19.70 -14.23 -1.21
N GLN A 90 -18.80 -15.00 -1.83
CA GLN A 90 -19.10 -15.86 -2.97
C GLN A 90 -19.45 -17.29 -2.54
N THR A 91 -20.14 -18.02 -3.44
CA THR A 91 -20.43 -19.45 -3.23
C THR A 91 -19.13 -20.28 -3.18
N SER A 92 -19.17 -21.43 -2.50
CA SER A 92 -18.00 -22.30 -2.35
C SER A 92 -17.33 -22.69 -3.67
N GLU A 93 -18.12 -23.00 -4.70
CA GLU A 93 -17.62 -23.35 -6.02
C GLU A 93 -16.91 -22.16 -6.69
N ARG A 94 -17.55 -20.99 -6.65
CA ARG A 94 -16.98 -19.77 -7.20
C ARG A 94 -15.71 -19.34 -6.46
N ARG A 95 -15.70 -19.45 -5.13
CA ARG A 95 -14.52 -19.14 -4.31
C ARG A 95 -13.33 -20.03 -4.65
N ARG A 96 -13.55 -21.34 -4.89
CA ARG A 96 -12.48 -22.27 -5.30
C ARG A 96 -11.79 -21.82 -6.60
N GLN A 97 -12.50 -21.13 -7.49
CA GLN A 97 -11.94 -20.57 -8.73
C GLN A 97 -11.24 -19.23 -8.51
N LEU A 98 -11.80 -18.36 -7.66
CA LEU A 98 -11.31 -16.99 -7.46
C LEU A 98 -10.16 -16.89 -6.46
N GLU A 99 -10.11 -17.72 -5.43
CA GLU A 99 -9.13 -17.61 -4.35
C GLU A 99 -7.68 -17.77 -4.84
N PRO A 100 -7.33 -18.74 -5.72
CA PRO A 100 -5.99 -18.79 -6.31
C PRO A 100 -5.66 -17.54 -7.15
N GLN A 101 -6.65 -16.97 -7.84
CA GLN A 101 -6.48 -15.74 -8.61
C GLN A 101 -6.23 -14.55 -7.69
N TYR A 102 -7.00 -14.39 -6.60
CA TYR A 102 -6.77 -13.33 -5.63
C TYR A 102 -5.40 -13.42 -4.94
N LEU A 103 -4.93 -14.64 -4.64
CA LEU A 103 -3.59 -14.84 -4.08
C LEU A 103 -2.50 -14.37 -5.06
N TYR A 104 -2.63 -14.72 -6.34
CA TYR A 104 -1.68 -14.28 -7.35
C TYR A 104 -1.79 -12.77 -7.62
N ALA A 105 -3.01 -12.23 -7.73
CA ALA A 105 -3.25 -10.79 -7.87
C ALA A 105 -2.67 -9.98 -6.70
N LEU A 106 -2.76 -10.50 -5.47
CA LEU A 106 -2.14 -9.87 -4.30
C LEU A 106 -0.62 -9.73 -4.47
N PHE A 107 0.04 -10.80 -4.93
CA PHE A 107 1.47 -10.78 -5.23
C PHE A 107 1.82 -9.77 -6.33
N LEU A 108 1.08 -9.80 -7.44
CA LEU A 108 1.27 -8.87 -8.56
C LEU A 108 1.12 -7.41 -8.10
N ALA A 109 0.07 -7.10 -7.34
CA ALA A 109 -0.19 -5.77 -6.81
C ALA A 109 0.96 -5.29 -5.92
N ALA A 110 1.45 -6.14 -5.02
CA ALA A 110 2.57 -5.82 -4.14
C ALA A 110 3.86 -5.56 -4.92
N CYS A 111 4.18 -6.41 -5.91
CA CYS A 111 5.35 -6.24 -6.76
C CYS A 111 5.34 -4.91 -7.55
N CYS A 112 4.16 -4.50 -8.02
CA CYS A 112 4.01 -3.35 -8.89
C CYS A 112 3.72 -2.03 -8.15
N SER A 113 3.51 -2.03 -6.83
CA SER A 113 3.00 -0.85 -6.10
C SER A 113 3.97 0.33 -5.99
N ARG A 114 5.26 0.15 -6.28
CA ARG A 114 6.28 1.20 -6.13
C ARG A 114 7.17 1.39 -7.37
N LEU A 115 6.66 1.00 -8.54
CA LEU A 115 7.43 1.06 -9.80
C LEU A 115 7.85 2.48 -10.19
N ASP A 116 7.07 3.50 -9.83
CA ASP A 116 7.38 4.90 -10.13
C ASP A 116 8.14 5.63 -9.01
N GLU A 117 8.35 5.01 -7.84
CA GLU A 117 9.03 5.69 -6.72
C GLU A 117 10.44 6.21 -7.07
N PRO A 118 11.31 5.43 -7.74
CA PRO A 118 12.64 5.91 -8.09
C PRO A 118 12.61 7.19 -8.93
N CYS A 119 11.80 7.26 -9.99
CA CYS A 119 11.76 8.43 -10.86
C CYS A 119 11.05 9.65 -10.24
N ARG A 120 10.22 9.43 -9.21
CA ARG A 120 9.64 10.52 -8.41
C ARG A 120 10.68 11.26 -7.58
N HIS A 121 11.71 10.57 -7.12
CA HIS A 121 12.71 11.13 -6.21
C HIS A 121 14.06 11.42 -6.87
N PHE A 122 14.35 10.77 -7.99
CA PHE A 122 15.65 10.85 -8.66
C PHE A 122 15.49 11.10 -10.16
N GLN A 123 16.53 11.68 -10.74
CA GLN A 123 16.76 11.78 -12.18
C GLN A 123 17.94 10.88 -12.51
N PHE A 124 17.77 10.00 -13.49
CA PHE A 124 18.80 9.07 -13.93
C PHE A 124 19.23 9.49 -15.33
N HIS A 125 20.52 9.69 -15.55
CA HIS A 125 21.09 10.05 -16.84
C HIS A 125 22.06 8.98 -17.26
N ARG A 126 21.91 8.46 -18.48
CA ARG A 126 22.85 7.47 -19.01
C ARG A 126 24.16 8.18 -19.35
N ASP A 127 25.30 7.63 -18.93
CA ASP A 127 26.59 8.31 -19.10
C ASP A 127 27.03 8.38 -20.57
N SER A 128 26.58 7.45 -21.41
CA SER A 128 27.00 7.37 -22.83
C SER A 128 26.52 8.55 -23.67
N ASP A 129 25.37 9.13 -23.35
CA ASP A 129 24.72 10.18 -24.15
C ASP A 129 24.02 11.27 -23.33
N GLY A 130 24.04 11.17 -22.00
CA GLY A 130 23.44 12.14 -21.09
C GLY A 130 21.91 12.15 -21.08
N ILE A 131 21.24 11.22 -21.77
CA ILE A 131 19.77 11.21 -21.86
C ILE A 131 19.16 10.84 -20.50
N GLU A 132 18.15 11.60 -20.06
CA GLU A 132 17.37 11.29 -18.84
C GLU A 132 16.46 10.08 -19.09
N TRP A 133 16.42 9.14 -18.15
CA TRP A 133 15.48 8.03 -18.19
C TRP A 133 14.05 8.50 -17.87
N ILE A 134 13.16 8.37 -18.85
CA ILE A 134 11.72 8.59 -18.69
C ILE A 134 11.02 7.23 -18.84
N PRO A 135 10.49 6.64 -17.75
CA PRO A 135 9.96 5.26 -17.78
C PRO A 135 8.86 5.03 -18.82
N ALA A 136 8.01 6.02 -19.05
CA ALA A 136 6.92 5.93 -20.02
C ALA A 136 7.38 5.89 -21.49
N ILE A 137 8.60 6.35 -21.78
CA ILE A 137 9.18 6.37 -23.13
C ILE A 137 10.15 5.20 -23.30
N HIS A 138 10.98 4.97 -22.28
CA HIS A 138 12.12 4.07 -22.37
C HIS A 138 11.83 2.67 -21.82
N GLY A 139 10.72 2.48 -21.09
CA GLY A 139 10.42 1.23 -20.41
C GLY A 139 11.40 0.94 -19.26
N ALA A 140 11.71 -0.35 -19.06
CA ALA A 140 12.56 -0.84 -17.99
C ALA A 140 13.97 -0.23 -18.01
N PHE A 141 14.51 0.07 -16.82
CA PHE A 141 15.79 0.76 -16.70
C PHE A 141 16.98 -0.09 -17.17
N GLY A 142 17.02 -1.38 -16.83
CA GLY A 142 18.11 -2.28 -17.21
C GLY A 142 18.34 -2.34 -18.73
N PRO A 143 17.31 -2.67 -19.53
CA PRO A 143 17.41 -2.66 -20.99
C PRO A 143 17.77 -1.29 -21.56
N TRP A 144 17.21 -0.21 -21.02
CA TRP A 144 17.53 1.15 -21.46
C TRP A 144 19.00 1.50 -21.21
N LEU A 145 19.60 1.08 -20.09
CA LEU A 145 21.02 1.29 -19.84
C LEU A 145 21.92 0.50 -20.78
N GLY A 146 21.47 -0.66 -21.28
CA GLY A 146 22.27 -1.52 -22.15
C GLY A 146 23.59 -1.99 -21.52
N GLY A 147 23.65 -2.08 -20.19
CA GLY A 147 24.86 -2.42 -19.43
C GLY A 147 25.83 -1.24 -19.18
N GLY A 148 25.52 -0.05 -19.68
CA GLY A 148 26.30 1.17 -19.44
C GLY A 148 26.13 1.73 -18.02
N THR A 149 27.03 2.64 -17.64
CA THR A 149 26.95 3.38 -16.37
C THR A 149 25.98 4.55 -16.46
N TYR A 150 25.59 5.08 -15.30
CA TYR A 150 24.67 6.21 -15.21
C TYR A 150 25.01 7.15 -14.05
N GLY A 151 24.65 8.42 -14.23
CA GLY A 151 24.56 9.40 -13.17
C GLY A 151 23.17 9.43 -12.55
N VAL A 152 23.11 9.68 -11.24
CA VAL A 152 21.85 9.90 -10.52
C VAL A 152 21.89 11.23 -9.79
N THR A 153 20.83 12.01 -9.92
CA THR A 153 20.65 13.28 -9.22
C THR A 153 19.36 13.21 -8.43
N ARG A 154 19.40 13.57 -7.14
CA ARG A 154 18.19 13.69 -6.32
C ARG A 154 17.41 14.92 -6.76
N ARG A 155 16.10 14.78 -6.95
CA ARG A 155 15.21 15.92 -7.17
C ARG A 155 15.10 16.74 -5.88
N GLU A 156 15.15 18.06 -5.98
CA GLU A 156 14.91 18.95 -4.83
C GLU A 156 13.51 18.75 -4.25
N THR A 157 12.51 18.66 -5.14
CA THR A 157 11.12 18.35 -4.80
C THR A 157 10.71 17.05 -5.50
N ALA A 158 10.20 16.10 -4.72
CA ALA A 158 9.70 14.85 -5.26
C ALA A 158 8.45 15.09 -6.11
N LEU A 159 8.29 14.34 -7.21
CA LEU A 159 7.07 14.38 -8.00
C LEU A 159 5.87 13.87 -7.16
N PRO A 160 4.65 14.38 -7.39
CA PRO A 160 3.47 13.90 -6.68
C PRO A 160 3.24 12.40 -6.91
N VAL A 161 2.54 11.78 -5.95
CA VAL A 161 2.07 10.40 -6.07
C VAL A 161 0.98 10.38 -7.13
N GLU A 162 1.14 9.56 -8.17
CA GLU A 162 0.17 9.43 -9.26
C GLU A 162 -0.10 7.96 -9.51
N ARG A 163 -1.20 7.44 -8.95
CA ARG A 163 -1.53 5.99 -9.03
C ARG A 163 -1.67 5.51 -10.47
N MET A 164 -2.22 6.36 -11.34
CA MET A 164 -2.36 6.08 -12.78
C MET A 164 -1.00 5.85 -13.44
N ARG A 165 0.04 6.61 -13.05
CA ARG A 165 1.39 6.40 -13.57
C ARG A 165 1.90 5.03 -13.15
N THR A 166 1.82 4.68 -11.86
CA THR A 166 2.28 3.36 -11.40
C THR A 166 1.52 2.22 -12.10
N ALA A 167 0.20 2.35 -12.29
CA ALA A 167 -0.62 1.36 -12.99
C ALA A 167 -0.23 1.20 -14.48
N LEU A 168 0.09 2.31 -15.17
CA LEU A 168 0.59 2.28 -16.55
C LEU A 168 1.91 1.51 -16.63
N LEU A 169 2.86 1.80 -15.73
CA LEU A 169 4.15 1.11 -15.69
C LEU A 169 4.00 -0.36 -15.27
N ALA A 170 3.06 -0.68 -14.40
CA ALA A 170 2.77 -2.04 -14.00
C ALA A 170 2.38 -2.91 -15.20
N ARG A 171 1.71 -2.34 -16.21
CA ARG A 171 1.31 -3.09 -17.41
C ARG A 171 2.51 -3.70 -18.17
N GLU A 172 3.68 -3.05 -18.16
CA GLU A 172 4.92 -3.58 -18.75
C GLU A 172 5.41 -4.84 -18.03
N ILE A 173 5.23 -4.88 -16.70
CA ILE A 173 5.57 -6.06 -15.89
C ILE A 173 4.51 -7.15 -16.09
N LEU A 174 3.23 -6.78 -16.01
CA LEU A 174 2.12 -7.72 -15.97
C LEU A 174 1.86 -8.38 -17.32
N GLY A 175 1.88 -7.63 -18.42
CA GLY A 175 1.63 -8.15 -19.77
C GLY A 175 0.16 -8.56 -20.02
N ALA A 176 -0.25 -8.56 -21.29
CA ALA A 176 -1.64 -8.86 -21.65
C ALA A 176 -2.05 -10.32 -21.37
N GLU A 177 -1.17 -11.27 -21.71
CA GLU A 177 -1.42 -12.71 -21.53
C GLU A 177 -1.72 -13.09 -20.08
N ARG A 178 -0.93 -12.58 -19.13
CA ARG A 178 -1.14 -12.84 -17.69
C ARG A 178 -2.45 -12.24 -17.21
N LEU A 179 -2.79 -11.04 -17.67
CA LEU A 179 -4.00 -10.33 -17.28
C LEU A 179 -5.26 -11.00 -17.85
N ALA A 180 -5.18 -11.58 -19.05
CA ALA A 180 -6.31 -12.25 -19.71
C ALA A 180 -6.83 -13.48 -18.94
N GLY A 181 -6.02 -14.09 -18.08
CA GLY A 181 -6.39 -15.26 -17.29
C GLY A 181 -7.22 -14.97 -16.03
N PHE A 182 -7.42 -13.70 -15.69
CA PHE A 182 -8.14 -13.31 -14.48
C PHE A 182 -9.63 -13.07 -14.73
N ASP A 183 -10.43 -13.36 -13.72
CA ASP A 183 -11.80 -12.89 -13.63
C ASP A 183 -11.86 -11.36 -13.58
N GLY A 184 -12.90 -10.78 -14.20
CA GLY A 184 -13.05 -9.33 -14.30
C GLY A 184 -13.07 -8.60 -12.94
N GLN A 185 -13.65 -9.21 -11.90
CA GLN A 185 -13.64 -8.60 -10.57
C GLN A 185 -12.24 -8.63 -9.96
N VAL A 186 -11.50 -9.73 -10.13
CA VAL A 186 -10.13 -9.85 -9.60
C VAL A 186 -9.20 -8.86 -10.31
N LEU A 187 -9.38 -8.64 -11.61
CA LEU A 187 -8.66 -7.60 -12.35
C LEU A 187 -8.94 -6.20 -11.82
N ALA A 188 -10.22 -5.87 -11.59
CA ALA A 188 -10.59 -4.57 -11.03
C ALA A 188 -9.94 -4.35 -9.66
N ASP A 189 -9.98 -5.37 -8.79
CA ASP A 189 -9.37 -5.33 -7.46
C ASP A 189 -7.83 -5.25 -7.52
N LEU A 190 -7.19 -5.99 -8.43
CA LEU A 190 -5.74 -5.95 -8.69
C LEU A 190 -5.29 -4.53 -9.02
N PHE A 191 -5.87 -3.92 -10.06
CA PHE A 191 -5.52 -2.56 -10.47
C PHE A 191 -5.89 -1.53 -9.40
N GLY A 192 -7.02 -1.75 -8.70
CA GLY A 192 -7.44 -0.94 -7.57
C GLY A 192 -6.49 -1.00 -6.37
N ALA A 193 -5.63 -2.02 -6.26
CA ALA A 193 -4.69 -2.20 -5.17
C ALA A 193 -3.23 -1.88 -5.52
N ILE A 194 -2.89 -1.72 -6.79
CA ILE A 194 -1.58 -1.21 -7.18
C ILE A 194 -1.43 0.22 -6.64
N ASN A 195 -0.30 0.47 -5.99
CA ASN A 195 0.02 1.74 -5.32
C ASN A 195 -1.14 2.19 -4.39
N PRO A 196 -1.40 1.44 -3.31
CA PRO A 196 -2.59 1.64 -2.50
C PRO A 196 -2.57 2.99 -1.78
N GLU A 197 -3.76 3.58 -1.58
CA GLU A 197 -3.89 4.84 -0.85
C GLU A 197 -3.72 4.59 0.64
N GLN A 198 -2.88 5.37 1.32
CA GLN A 198 -2.68 5.19 2.77
C GLN A 198 -3.97 5.34 3.58
N ARG A 199 -4.90 6.17 3.09
CA ARG A 199 -6.22 6.41 3.69
C ARG A 199 -7.26 6.36 2.57
N PRO A 200 -7.69 5.16 2.17
CA PRO A 200 -8.65 5.02 1.09
C PRO A 200 -9.96 5.69 1.49
N SER A 201 -10.55 6.43 0.55
CA SER A 201 -11.90 6.98 0.71
C SER A 201 -12.94 5.95 0.23
N GLY A 202 -13.93 5.64 1.06
CA GLY A 202 -15.00 4.69 0.72
C GLY A 202 -14.70 3.22 1.05
N LEU A 203 -15.29 2.31 0.27
CA LEU A 203 -15.20 0.86 0.47
C LEU A 203 -13.86 0.33 -0.03
N GLU A 204 -12.99 -0.05 0.90
CA GLU A 204 -11.70 -0.69 0.62
C GLU A 204 -11.87 -2.19 0.37
N THR A 205 -11.37 -2.69 -0.77
CA THR A 205 -11.36 -4.13 -1.04
C THR A 205 -10.34 -4.85 -0.16
N LEU A 206 -10.56 -6.14 0.10
CA LEU A 206 -9.63 -6.91 0.92
C LEU A 206 -8.24 -6.97 0.31
N LEU A 207 -8.14 -7.10 -1.02
CA LEU A 207 -6.86 -7.11 -1.72
C LEU A 207 -6.13 -5.76 -1.52
N HIS A 208 -6.82 -4.63 -1.71
CA HIS A 208 -6.25 -3.30 -1.46
C HIS A 208 -5.71 -3.16 -0.02
N LYS A 209 -6.52 -3.57 0.97
CA LYS A 209 -6.15 -3.53 2.38
C LYS A 209 -4.86 -4.30 2.67
N VAL A 210 -4.75 -5.52 2.16
CA VAL A 210 -3.60 -6.39 2.43
C VAL A 210 -2.34 -5.85 1.75
N VAL A 211 -2.43 -5.35 0.51
CA VAL A 211 -1.30 -4.70 -0.17
C VAL A 211 -0.83 -3.47 0.60
N ARG A 212 -1.77 -2.62 1.04
CA ARG A 212 -1.46 -1.44 1.85
C ARG A 212 -0.73 -1.79 3.13
N GLN A 213 -1.24 -2.77 3.88
CA GLN A 213 -0.59 -3.26 5.10
C GLN A 213 0.81 -3.84 4.84
N ALA A 214 1.01 -4.53 3.72
CA ALA A 214 2.33 -5.04 3.33
C ALA A 214 3.31 -3.89 3.04
N ILE A 215 2.91 -2.88 2.26
CA ILE A 215 3.74 -1.70 1.95
C ILE A 215 4.06 -0.90 3.22
N ASP A 216 3.07 -0.69 4.08
CA ASP A 216 3.27 -0.02 5.38
C ASP A 216 4.26 -0.81 6.25
N THR A 217 4.14 -2.13 6.27
CA THR A 217 5.05 -3.01 7.01
C THR A 217 6.49 -2.87 6.50
N VAL A 218 6.72 -2.94 5.19
CA VAL A 218 8.07 -2.74 4.60
C VAL A 218 8.64 -1.39 5.02
N THR A 219 7.84 -0.33 4.86
CA THR A 219 8.23 1.05 5.21
C THR A 219 8.62 1.17 6.67
N GLN A 220 7.81 0.62 7.58
CA GLN A 220 8.08 0.66 9.02
C GLN A 220 9.32 -0.15 9.42
N PHE A 221 9.52 -1.32 8.82
CA PHE A 221 10.72 -2.12 9.07
C PHE A 221 11.98 -1.39 8.65
N GLU A 222 11.98 -0.77 7.47
CA GLU A 222 13.11 0.01 6.95
C GLU A 222 13.41 1.24 7.82
N VAL A 223 12.37 2.00 8.20
CA VAL A 223 12.52 3.16 9.10
C VAL A 223 13.08 2.74 10.46
N LYS A 224 12.62 1.60 11.01
CA LYS A 224 13.14 1.06 12.27
C LYS A 224 14.59 0.59 12.13
N ALA A 225 14.91 -0.14 11.06
CA ALA A 225 16.26 -0.63 10.80
C ALA A 225 17.26 0.54 10.69
N ARG A 226 16.89 1.61 9.97
CA ARG A 226 17.71 2.82 9.87
C ARG A 226 17.86 3.55 11.21
N ARG A 227 16.81 3.64 12.02
CA ARG A 227 16.89 4.23 13.37
C ARG A 227 17.76 3.42 14.34
N ALA A 228 17.79 2.10 14.18
CA ALA A 228 18.62 1.20 14.97
C ALA A 228 20.09 1.16 14.52
N ALA A 229 20.40 1.66 13.32
CA ALA A 229 21.77 1.82 12.85
C ALA A 229 22.43 3.00 13.58
N PHE A 230 23.06 2.71 14.71
CA PHE A 230 23.92 3.67 15.41
C PHE A 230 25.19 3.90 14.58
N ALA A 231 25.66 5.15 14.54
CA ALA A 231 27.00 5.43 14.03
C ALA A 231 28.02 4.65 14.89
N PRO A 232 29.09 4.09 14.29
CA PRO A 232 30.13 3.44 15.06
C PRO A 232 30.65 4.42 16.12
N ASP A 233 30.67 3.98 17.37
CA ASP A 233 31.13 4.79 18.48
C ASP A 233 32.60 5.13 18.24
N THR A 234 32.86 6.41 17.98
CA THR A 234 34.20 6.95 17.77
C THR A 234 34.79 7.47 19.08
N THR A 235 34.12 7.27 20.22
CA THR A 235 34.72 7.58 21.51
C THR A 235 36.01 6.76 21.65
N PRO A 236 37.16 7.43 21.84
CA PRO A 236 38.41 6.74 22.03
C PRO A 236 38.28 5.87 23.27
N THR A 237 38.57 4.57 23.13
CA THR A 237 38.58 3.64 24.25
C THR A 237 39.47 4.23 25.34
N PRO A 238 38.97 4.45 26.57
CA PRO A 238 39.78 5.02 27.63
C PRO A 238 41.02 4.15 27.83
N LYS A 239 42.20 4.77 27.91
CA LYS A 239 43.44 4.03 28.19
C LYS A 239 43.25 3.26 29.49
N ALA A 240 43.62 1.98 29.50
CA ALA A 240 43.43 1.08 30.63
C ALA A 240 43.96 1.66 31.96
N ASP A 241 45.03 2.46 31.88
CA ASP A 241 45.66 3.14 33.02
C ASP A 241 44.75 4.18 33.71
N LEU A 242 43.83 4.80 32.97
CA LEU A 242 42.85 5.75 33.52
C LEU A 242 41.65 5.03 34.14
N LEU A 243 41.29 3.86 33.62
CA LEU A 243 40.24 3.01 34.17
C LEU A 243 40.69 2.33 35.47
N SER A 244 41.96 1.89 35.56
CA SER A 244 42.54 1.35 36.80
C SER A 244 42.69 2.42 37.87
N ALA A 245 43.19 3.62 37.52
CA ALA A 245 43.30 4.73 38.47
C ALA A 245 41.94 5.20 39.00
N ALA A 246 40.89 5.20 38.17
CA ALA A 246 39.53 5.52 38.60
C ALA A 246 38.92 4.41 39.47
N ALA A 247 39.20 3.13 39.17
CA ALA A 247 38.77 2.00 40.00
C ALA A 247 39.44 2.03 41.38
N ASP A 248 40.74 2.35 41.44
CA ASP A 248 41.50 2.49 42.68
C ASP A 248 41.02 3.70 43.52
N ALA A 249 40.66 4.81 42.86
CA ALA A 249 40.06 5.97 43.53
C ALA A 249 38.66 5.69 44.10
N THR A 250 37.90 4.80 43.46
CA THR A 250 36.56 4.40 43.94
C THR A 250 36.65 3.34 45.05
N ALA A 251 37.71 2.53 45.07
CA ALA A 251 37.97 1.54 46.12
C ALA A 251 38.44 2.15 47.45
N GLN A 252 38.92 3.40 47.47
CA GLN A 252 39.28 4.13 48.70
C GLN A 252 38.12 4.89 49.33
N ALA A 253 36.96 4.97 48.68
CA ALA A 253 35.74 5.53 49.27
C ALA A 253 34.98 4.45 50.05
N LYS A 254 35.25 4.37 51.37
CA LYS A 254 34.55 3.50 52.32
C LYS A 254 33.03 3.77 52.28
N PRO A 255 32.17 2.81 51.88
CA PRO A 255 30.72 2.99 51.98
C PRO A 255 30.28 2.87 53.45
N PRO A 256 29.32 3.67 53.94
CA PRO A 256 28.63 3.36 55.17
C PRO A 256 27.79 2.09 54.98
N VAL A 257 27.98 1.16 55.91
CA VAL A 257 27.29 -0.13 56.01
C VAL A 257 25.78 0.08 55.95
N THR A 258 25.13 -0.46 54.91
CA THR A 258 23.68 -0.65 54.89
C THR A 258 23.39 -2.11 54.56
N THR A 259 22.60 -2.72 55.43
CA THR A 259 22.28 -4.14 55.53
C THR A 259 21.61 -4.65 54.26
N ALA A 260 22.17 -5.71 53.66
CA ALA A 260 21.62 -6.39 52.50
C ALA A 260 20.47 -7.33 52.92
N ILE A 261 19.30 -7.13 52.31
CA ILE A 261 18.21 -8.12 52.27
C ILE A 261 18.34 -8.87 50.95
N VAL A 262 18.37 -10.20 51.03
CA VAL A 262 18.47 -11.13 49.89
C VAL A 262 17.06 -11.49 49.40
N PRO A 263 16.83 -11.54 48.08
CA PRO A 263 16.08 -12.66 47.49
C PRO A 263 16.85 -13.24 46.29
N ALA A 264 17.29 -14.50 46.39
CA ALA A 264 16.57 -15.70 45.94
C ALA A 264 16.58 -15.87 44.40
N ALA A 265 17.53 -16.68 43.93
CA ALA A 265 17.71 -17.10 42.55
C ALA A 265 16.60 -18.08 42.11
N ALA A 266 16.05 -17.87 40.91
CA ALA A 266 15.20 -18.82 40.22
C ALA A 266 15.93 -19.38 38.99
N THR A 267 16.25 -20.66 39.07
CA THR A 267 16.79 -21.52 38.02
C THR A 267 15.75 -21.81 36.94
N ALA A 268 16.17 -21.73 35.67
CA ALA A 268 15.45 -22.25 34.51
C ALA A 268 15.70 -23.75 34.32
N PRO A 269 14.73 -24.52 33.81
CA PRO A 269 15.00 -25.81 33.19
C PRO A 269 14.87 -25.76 31.66
N VAL A 270 15.89 -26.34 31.03
CA VAL A 270 15.96 -26.75 29.62
C VAL A 270 15.16 -28.04 29.46
N ASN A 271 14.31 -28.12 28.43
CA ASN A 271 13.74 -29.39 27.99
C ASN A 271 13.96 -29.56 26.48
N SER A 272 14.88 -30.46 26.15
CA SER A 272 15.05 -31.08 24.84
C SER A 272 14.23 -32.38 24.83
N HIS A 273 13.44 -32.63 23.79
CA HIS A 273 13.14 -34.00 23.33
C HIS A 273 12.57 -33.98 21.90
N ALA A 274 13.35 -34.53 20.97
CA ALA A 274 12.84 -35.23 19.80
C ALA A 274 12.62 -36.71 20.18
N PRO A 275 11.76 -37.45 19.46
CA PRO A 275 12.35 -38.50 18.62
C PRO A 275 11.64 -38.76 17.27
N THR A 276 12.39 -39.57 16.52
CA THR A 276 12.36 -40.05 15.13
C THR A 276 11.33 -41.17 14.83
N GLU A 277 11.12 -41.40 13.51
CA GLU A 277 10.77 -42.66 12.77
C GLU A 277 9.52 -42.49 11.86
N ALA A 278 9.57 -42.51 10.52
CA ALA A 278 10.06 -43.47 9.50
C ALA A 278 9.06 -44.62 9.17
N LEU A 279 8.47 -44.60 7.96
CA LEU A 279 8.54 -45.65 6.91
C LEU A 279 7.32 -45.71 5.92
N THR A 280 7.65 -45.43 4.64
CA THR A 280 7.27 -46.09 3.36
C THR A 280 5.86 -46.10 2.74
N PRO A 281 5.77 -46.18 1.38
CA PRO A 281 4.59 -45.83 0.58
C PRO A 281 3.90 -47.04 -0.10
N VAL A 282 2.67 -46.82 -0.62
CA VAL A 282 1.90 -47.79 -1.43
C VAL A 282 1.34 -47.10 -2.69
N ALA A 283 1.65 -47.67 -3.87
CA ALA A 283 1.05 -47.41 -5.21
C ALA A 283 -0.28 -48.19 -5.39
N PRO A 284 -1.12 -48.12 -6.47
CA PRO A 284 -0.89 -47.81 -7.92
C PRO A 284 -2.13 -47.09 -8.60
N PRO A 285 -2.56 -47.30 -9.89
CA PRO A 285 -1.92 -47.32 -11.24
C PRO A 285 -2.54 -46.31 -12.27
N SER A 286 -1.92 -46.15 -13.47
CA SER A 286 -2.44 -45.51 -14.73
C SER A 286 -3.29 -46.49 -15.59
N PRO A 287 -3.79 -46.23 -16.85
CA PRO A 287 -3.84 -45.07 -17.80
C PRO A 287 -5.29 -44.90 -18.45
N PRO A 288 -5.61 -44.38 -19.68
CA PRO A 288 -4.81 -43.80 -20.79
C PRO A 288 -5.33 -42.52 -21.54
N GLN A 289 -4.44 -42.05 -22.42
CA GLN A 289 -4.51 -41.04 -23.50
C GLN A 289 -5.62 -41.26 -24.56
N PRO A 290 -6.00 -40.23 -25.35
CA PRO A 290 -5.45 -40.01 -26.71
C PRO A 290 -5.28 -38.52 -27.12
N ALA A 291 -4.17 -38.12 -27.76
CA ALA A 291 -3.89 -37.99 -29.21
C ALA A 291 -4.17 -36.58 -29.82
N ALA A 292 -3.13 -36.03 -30.46
CA ALA A 292 -3.15 -34.80 -31.26
C ALA A 292 -3.84 -35.00 -32.63
N PRO A 293 -4.10 -33.91 -33.39
CA PRO A 293 -3.29 -33.70 -34.58
C PRO A 293 -2.93 -32.23 -34.90
N ALA A 294 -2.20 -32.09 -36.01
CA ALA A 294 -1.33 -30.99 -36.40
C ALA A 294 -1.96 -29.84 -37.22
N THR A 295 -1.23 -28.71 -37.23
CA THR A 295 -1.03 -27.67 -38.27
C THR A 295 -2.15 -27.24 -39.24
N VAL A 296 -2.40 -25.92 -39.34
CA VAL A 296 -2.46 -25.15 -40.61
C VAL A 296 -1.99 -23.69 -40.40
N LYS A 297 -1.29 -23.14 -41.41
CA LYS A 297 -0.75 -21.78 -41.56
C LYS A 297 -1.82 -20.67 -41.74
N ALA A 298 -1.39 -19.43 -41.44
CA ALA A 298 -1.98 -18.10 -41.68
C ALA A 298 -2.35 -17.84 -43.18
N PRO A 299 -2.98 -16.70 -43.63
CA PRO A 299 -2.63 -15.29 -43.27
C PRO A 299 -3.74 -14.19 -43.34
N ARG A 300 -3.46 -13.01 -42.74
CA ARG A 300 -3.56 -11.62 -43.30
C ARG A 300 -4.08 -10.53 -42.34
N ASP A 301 -3.26 -9.48 -42.27
CA ASP A 301 -3.51 -8.02 -42.27
C ASP A 301 -4.77 -7.41 -41.62
N ALA A 302 -4.55 -6.60 -40.59
CA ALA A 302 -5.05 -5.22 -40.49
C ALA A 302 -4.30 -4.48 -39.35
N GLY A 303 -3.74 -3.31 -39.64
CA GLY A 303 -2.83 -2.56 -38.76
C GLY A 303 -3.49 -1.94 -37.51
N PRO A 304 -2.69 -1.45 -36.54
CA PRO A 304 -3.21 -0.83 -35.33
C PRO A 304 -3.74 0.58 -35.63
N SER A 305 -5.01 0.81 -35.29
CA SER A 305 -5.62 2.14 -35.24
C SER A 305 -4.93 3.00 -34.19
N ALA A 306 -4.20 4.02 -34.65
CA ALA A 306 -3.73 5.12 -33.83
C ALA A 306 -4.92 6.03 -33.49
N VAL A 307 -5.29 6.09 -32.21
CA VAL A 307 -6.22 7.11 -31.71
C VAL A 307 -5.43 8.39 -31.50
N GLN A 308 -5.63 9.35 -32.40
CA GLN A 308 -5.07 10.69 -32.34
C GLN A 308 -5.98 11.54 -31.43
N LEU A 309 -5.53 11.84 -30.21
CA LEU A 309 -6.23 12.76 -29.30
C LEU A 309 -5.69 14.18 -29.52
N ASP A 310 -6.49 15.00 -30.19
CA ASP A 310 -6.28 16.45 -30.26
C ASP A 310 -6.46 17.06 -28.86
N GLY A 311 -5.38 17.64 -28.35
CA GLY A 311 -5.35 18.40 -27.11
C GLY A 311 -5.87 19.82 -27.34
N SER A 312 -7.02 20.15 -26.76
CA SER A 312 -7.34 21.49 -26.24
C SER A 312 -8.81 21.60 -25.82
N ARG A 313 -9.13 21.17 -24.60
CA ARG A 313 -10.19 21.78 -23.76
C ARG A 313 -10.12 21.22 -22.35
N SER A 314 -9.53 22.01 -21.46
CA SER A 314 -9.56 21.78 -20.01
C SER A 314 -11.00 22.04 -19.52
N LEU A 315 -11.74 20.98 -19.21
CA LEU A 315 -13.04 21.08 -18.52
C LEU A 315 -12.80 20.89 -17.02
N ARG A 316 -12.30 21.92 -16.36
CA ARG A 316 -12.30 21.99 -14.89
C ARG A 316 -13.24 23.13 -14.48
N PRO A 317 -14.37 22.84 -13.81
CA PRO A 317 -15.20 23.89 -13.23
C PRO A 317 -14.40 24.63 -12.15
N GLU A 318 -14.51 25.95 -12.19
CA GLU A 318 -13.96 26.89 -11.22
C GLU A 318 -14.38 26.54 -9.79
N GLN A 319 -13.41 26.56 -8.86
CA GLN A 319 -13.61 26.18 -7.46
C GLN A 319 -14.35 27.32 -6.72
N ALA A 320 -15.67 27.21 -6.61
CA ALA A 320 -16.50 28.12 -5.82
C ALA A 320 -16.02 28.18 -4.35
N ALA A 321 -16.02 29.37 -3.75
CA ALA A 321 -15.64 29.61 -2.37
C ALA A 321 -16.42 28.69 -1.41
N ASP A 322 -15.72 28.06 -0.46
CA ASP A 322 -16.31 27.09 0.49
C ASP A 322 -17.18 27.80 1.55
N PRO A 323 -18.53 27.69 1.49
CA PRO A 323 -19.43 28.38 2.42
C PRO A 323 -19.33 27.82 3.85
N PHE A 324 -18.79 26.60 4.01
CA PHE A 324 -18.59 25.98 5.32
C PHE A 324 -17.33 26.48 6.04
N LYS A 325 -16.44 27.21 5.35
CA LYS A 325 -15.18 27.72 5.94
C LYS A 325 -15.43 28.71 7.07
N GLU A 326 -16.43 29.58 6.92
CA GLU A 326 -16.81 30.58 7.92
C GLU A 326 -17.73 29.99 9.00
N ALA A 327 -18.68 29.13 8.61
CA ALA A 327 -19.60 28.50 9.54
C ALA A 327 -18.91 27.52 10.51
N LEU A 328 -17.86 26.83 10.02
CA LEU A 328 -17.08 25.82 10.75
C LEU A 328 -15.64 26.28 11.02
N ALA A 329 -15.42 27.58 11.23
CA ALA A 329 -14.12 28.11 11.61
C ALA A 329 -13.63 27.43 12.91
N GLY A 330 -12.44 26.81 12.86
CA GLY A 330 -11.88 26.03 13.98
C GLY A 330 -12.31 24.56 14.07
N ALA A 331 -13.27 24.09 13.26
CA ALA A 331 -13.59 22.67 13.15
C ALA A 331 -12.44 21.87 12.51
N SER A 332 -12.41 20.55 12.72
CA SER A 332 -11.47 19.66 12.02
C SER A 332 -11.76 19.62 10.52
N ASN A 333 -10.76 19.27 9.70
CA ASN A 333 -10.98 19.09 8.26
C ASN A 333 -12.02 17.99 7.96
N LEU A 334 -12.06 16.95 8.81
CA LEU A 334 -13.06 15.89 8.75
C LEU A 334 -14.51 16.44 8.87
N MET A 335 -14.75 17.36 9.81
CA MET A 335 -16.07 17.97 9.99
C MET A 335 -16.49 18.82 8.78
N ARG A 336 -15.54 19.55 8.20
CA ARG A 336 -15.78 20.36 6.99
C ARG A 336 -16.09 19.49 5.78
N GLU A 337 -15.33 18.40 5.60
CA GLU A 337 -15.55 17.44 4.52
C GLU A 337 -16.89 16.70 4.68
N PHE A 338 -17.25 16.32 5.91
CA PHE A 338 -18.55 15.72 6.19
C PHE A 338 -19.72 16.62 5.78
N PHE A 339 -19.73 17.87 6.24
CA PHE A 339 -20.83 18.78 5.93
C PHE A 339 -20.90 19.14 4.45
N ARG A 340 -19.73 19.23 3.78
CA ARG A 340 -19.67 19.43 2.33
C ARG A 340 -20.23 18.22 1.57
N ALA A 341 -19.82 17.01 1.94
CA ALA A 341 -20.31 15.78 1.31
C ALA A 341 -21.82 15.61 1.53
N LEU A 342 -22.29 15.87 2.75
CA LEU A 342 -23.70 15.80 3.09
C LEU A 342 -24.53 16.81 2.28
N ALA A 343 -24.09 18.06 2.17
CA ALA A 343 -24.78 19.07 1.36
C ALA A 343 -24.82 18.69 -0.12
N GLN A 344 -23.73 18.15 -0.66
CA GLN A 344 -23.67 17.66 -2.05
C GLN A 344 -24.61 16.48 -2.28
N ASP A 345 -24.66 15.53 -1.35
CA ASP A 345 -25.53 14.34 -1.47
C ASP A 345 -27.01 14.69 -1.30
N VAL A 346 -27.34 15.67 -0.47
CA VAL A 346 -28.70 16.21 -0.34
C VAL A 346 -29.10 16.95 -1.61
N ALA A 347 -28.23 17.82 -2.15
CA ALA A 347 -28.48 18.53 -3.41
C ALA A 347 -28.61 17.57 -4.61
N ALA A 348 -27.84 16.47 -4.62
CA ALA A 348 -27.92 15.41 -5.62
C ALA A 348 -29.11 14.46 -5.40
N GLY A 349 -29.91 14.64 -4.35
CA GLY A 349 -31.06 13.78 -4.01
C GLY A 349 -30.69 12.36 -3.55
N LYS A 350 -29.40 12.09 -3.28
CA LYS A 350 -28.91 10.79 -2.79
C LYS A 350 -29.27 10.54 -1.33
N VAL A 351 -29.43 11.61 -0.56
CA VAL A 351 -29.75 11.56 0.87
C VAL A 351 -30.97 12.42 1.15
N LYS A 352 -32.00 11.81 1.75
CA LYS A 352 -33.18 12.52 2.25
C LYS A 352 -32.91 12.96 3.69
N VAL A 353 -32.95 14.26 3.91
CA VAL A 353 -32.93 14.89 5.24
C VAL A 353 -34.36 15.20 5.67
N SER A 354 -34.66 14.98 6.95
CA SER A 354 -35.95 15.34 7.54
C SER A 354 -35.83 16.67 8.28
N TRP A 355 -36.96 17.37 8.42
CA TRP A 355 -37.08 18.54 9.27
C TRP A 355 -37.97 18.16 10.45
N VAL A 356 -37.48 18.39 11.67
CA VAL A 356 -38.20 18.12 12.93
C VAL A 356 -38.11 19.38 13.77
N ASP A 357 -39.24 19.90 14.23
CA ASP A 357 -39.33 21.15 15.00
C ASP A 357 -38.60 22.34 14.33
N ASP A 358 -38.77 22.52 13.01
CA ASP A 358 -38.09 23.53 12.18
C ASP A 358 -36.54 23.44 12.16
N ARG A 359 -35.98 22.32 12.63
CA ARG A 359 -34.54 22.04 12.59
C ARG A 359 -34.24 20.89 11.63
N LEU A 360 -33.10 20.99 10.96
CA LEU A 360 -32.61 19.91 10.11
C LEU A 360 -32.19 18.72 10.98
N ALA A 361 -32.80 17.57 10.73
CA ALA A 361 -32.56 16.32 11.43
C ALA A 361 -31.67 15.41 10.58
N ILE A 362 -30.57 14.96 11.19
CA ILE A 362 -29.64 13.98 10.61
C ILE A 362 -29.78 12.68 11.40
N SER A 363 -30.14 11.59 10.72
CA SER A 363 -30.23 10.28 11.34
C SER A 363 -28.86 9.71 11.69
N LYS A 364 -28.67 9.15 12.89
CA LYS A 364 -27.45 8.44 13.28
C LYS A 364 -27.07 7.32 12.30
N ARG A 365 -28.05 6.69 11.65
CA ARG A 365 -27.82 5.63 10.66
C ARG A 365 -27.17 6.13 9.38
N MET A 366 -27.40 7.39 8.97
CA MET A 366 -26.80 7.90 7.74
C MET A 366 -25.32 8.23 7.91
N LEU A 367 -24.86 8.42 9.15
CA LEU A 367 -23.47 8.74 9.47
C LEU A 367 -22.50 7.60 9.13
N SER A 368 -22.96 6.34 9.14
CA SER A 368 -22.14 5.19 8.74
C SER A 368 -21.67 5.32 7.29
N ASN A 369 -22.47 5.92 6.41
CA ASN A 369 -22.13 6.09 5.00
C ASN A 369 -20.99 7.11 4.80
N TYR A 370 -20.76 7.98 5.80
CA TYR A 370 -19.70 8.97 5.79
C TYR A 370 -18.48 8.55 6.61
N GLY A 371 -18.46 7.32 7.15
CA GLY A 371 -17.34 6.80 7.93
C GLY A 371 -17.11 7.50 9.27
N ILE A 372 -18.12 8.22 9.79
CA ILE A 372 -18.04 8.94 11.07
C ILE A 372 -18.89 8.24 12.11
N ALA A 373 -18.29 7.90 13.24
CA ALA A 373 -19.02 7.38 14.39
C ALA A 373 -19.95 8.45 14.98
N SER A 374 -21.20 8.08 15.27
CA SER A 374 -22.21 9.03 15.75
C SER A 374 -21.80 9.77 17.02
N GLU A 375 -21.15 9.09 17.97
CA GLU A 375 -20.65 9.70 19.22
C GLU A 375 -19.55 10.74 18.94
N THR A 376 -18.62 10.43 18.03
CA THR A 376 -17.56 11.37 17.62
C THR A 376 -18.14 12.61 16.94
N LEU A 377 -19.20 12.46 16.12
CA LEU A 377 -19.89 13.60 15.54
C LEU A 377 -20.58 14.43 16.63
N ILE A 378 -21.32 13.80 17.54
CA ILE A 378 -22.03 14.48 18.63
C ILE A 378 -21.07 15.29 19.51
N GLU A 379 -19.93 14.72 19.88
CA GLU A 379 -18.90 15.42 20.67
C GLU A 379 -18.38 16.66 19.94
N ASN A 380 -18.08 16.55 18.64
CA ASN A 380 -17.65 17.68 17.84
C ASN A 380 -18.76 18.73 17.67
N LEU A 381 -20.00 18.32 17.43
CA LEU A 381 -21.13 19.24 17.33
C LEU A 381 -21.40 19.98 18.65
N ARG A 382 -21.23 19.32 19.81
CA ARG A 382 -21.29 19.99 21.12
C ARG A 382 -20.15 20.99 21.29
N LYS A 383 -18.92 20.56 20.97
CA LYS A 383 -17.71 21.39 21.11
C LYS A 383 -17.80 22.70 20.31
N PHE A 384 -18.39 22.65 19.12
CA PHE A 384 -18.56 23.82 18.25
C PHE A 384 -19.93 24.49 18.35
N GLN A 385 -20.77 24.11 19.32
CA GLN A 385 -22.12 24.64 19.52
C GLN A 385 -23.02 24.53 18.27
N LEU A 386 -22.86 23.45 17.51
CA LEU A 386 -23.63 23.13 16.30
C LEU A 386 -24.74 22.10 16.54
N LEU A 387 -24.77 21.50 17.74
CA LEU A 387 -25.81 20.59 18.19
C LEU A 387 -26.95 21.38 18.85
N TYR A 388 -28.16 21.25 18.35
CA TYR A 388 -29.36 21.76 19.04
C TYR A 388 -29.84 20.75 20.10
N LYS A 389 -30.22 19.54 19.67
CA LYS A 389 -30.69 18.47 20.56
C LYS A 389 -30.56 17.11 19.86
N ILE A 390 -30.57 16.02 20.63
CA ILE A 390 -30.67 14.66 20.12
C ILE A 390 -32.06 14.14 20.47
N VAL A 391 -32.79 13.61 19.48
CA VAL A 391 -34.13 13.04 19.65
C VAL A 391 -34.10 11.62 19.11
N GLY A 392 -33.95 10.63 20.00
CA GLY A 392 -33.86 9.23 19.63
C GLY A 392 -32.68 8.93 18.68
N GLN A 393 -33.00 8.61 17.43
CA GLN A 393 -32.01 8.33 16.38
C GLN A 393 -31.63 9.56 15.56
N ASP A 394 -32.20 10.73 15.84
CA ASP A 394 -31.98 11.94 15.07
C ASP A 394 -31.17 12.99 15.84
N ILE A 395 -30.28 13.65 15.11
CA ILE A 395 -29.42 14.73 15.58
C ILE A 395 -29.92 16.02 14.95
N LEU A 396 -30.41 16.95 15.76
CA LEU A 396 -30.92 18.25 15.31
C LEU A 396 -29.79 19.26 15.29
N LEU A 397 -29.60 19.91 14.14
CA LEU A 397 -28.57 20.93 13.94
C LEU A 397 -29.08 22.35 14.20
N VAL A 398 -28.15 23.24 14.55
CA VAL A 398 -28.40 24.69 14.64
C VAL A 398 -28.50 25.31 13.24
N ASP A 399 -29.33 26.35 13.09
CA ASP A 399 -29.67 26.98 11.79
C ASP A 399 -28.45 27.39 10.96
N LYS A 400 -27.38 27.82 11.64
CA LYS A 400 -26.13 28.29 11.02
C LYS A 400 -25.55 27.28 10.02
N VAL A 401 -25.67 25.98 10.30
CA VAL A 401 -25.15 24.91 9.44
C VAL A 401 -26.28 24.20 8.71
N ALA A 402 -27.48 24.12 9.30
CA ALA A 402 -28.66 23.53 8.66
C ALA A 402 -28.99 24.21 7.32
N ASN A 403 -28.98 25.55 7.28
CA ASN A 403 -29.32 26.33 6.09
C ASN A 403 -28.31 26.17 4.93
N LEU A 404 -27.09 25.69 5.22
CA LEU A 404 -26.07 25.42 4.21
C LEU A 404 -26.21 24.01 3.59
N ILE A 405 -26.97 23.12 4.22
CA ILE A 405 -27.14 21.73 3.79
C ILE A 405 -28.42 21.56 2.98
N ALA A 406 -29.52 22.16 3.44
CA ALA A 406 -30.81 22.08 2.77
C ALA A 406 -31.58 23.40 2.97
N THR A 407 -32.29 23.83 1.94
CA THR A 407 -33.25 24.93 2.04
C THR A 407 -34.43 24.49 2.91
N ARG A 408 -34.88 25.38 3.80
CA ARG A 408 -36.05 25.14 4.65
C ARG A 408 -37.28 24.93 3.77
N PRO A 409 -38.10 23.88 3.98
CA PRO A 409 -39.38 23.76 3.30
C PRO A 409 -40.28 24.91 3.75
N GLU A 410 -40.80 25.70 2.80
CA GLU A 410 -41.80 26.72 3.09
C GLU A 410 -43.02 26.02 3.71
N SER A 411 -43.35 26.36 4.96
CA SER A 411 -44.60 25.92 5.57
C SER A 411 -45.75 26.53 4.77
N ALA A 412 -46.47 25.68 4.04
CA ALA A 412 -47.78 26.01 3.50
C ALA A 412 -48.71 26.43 4.65
N GLY A 413 -49.16 27.69 4.65
CA GLY A 413 -50.18 28.16 5.57
C GLY A 413 -50.12 29.65 5.89
N ASN A 414 -50.57 30.51 4.97
CA ASN A 414 -51.35 31.67 5.37
C ASN A 414 -52.38 32.05 4.30
N GLU A 415 -53.46 31.26 4.22
CA GLU A 415 -54.80 31.80 3.96
C GLU A 415 -55.61 31.62 5.24
N VAL A 416 -55.88 32.70 5.95
CA VAL A 416 -57.24 33.17 6.31
C VAL A 416 -57.13 34.67 6.60
N GLY A 417 -57.95 35.47 5.92
CA GLY A 417 -57.94 36.92 6.00
C GLY A 417 -58.58 37.52 7.27
N ALA A 418 -58.18 38.76 7.52
CA ALA A 418 -59.02 39.89 7.94
C ALA A 418 -58.34 41.17 7.47
#